data_AF-A0A2W4S455-F1
#
_entry.id   AF-A0A2W4S455-F1
#
_cell.length_a   1.000
_cell.length_b   1.000
_cell.length_c   1.000
_cell.angle_alpha   90.00
_cell.angle_beta   90.00
_cell.angle_gamma   90.00
#
_symmetry.space_group_name_H-M   'P 1'
#
loop_
_entity.id
_entity.type
_entity.pdbx_description
1 polymer ?
#
loop_
_entity_poly.entity_id
_entity_poly.type
_entity_poly.pdbx_seq_one_letter_code
_entity_poly.pdbx_strand_id
1 'polypeptide(L)'
;MCAHERERGGGARLRERPRPDRSIDPEGLFTWPGTRRTRVEEERFCATHPERPAVSTCAICGDAVCEQCEEQAGGNPLCGRHASVPLIEGWAQVYATSDDVVAQLIRDNLRAAGVDAQVFSQKDHFAFAVDLGDLSPVRVLVPAEEYEAAQRIVREHMDLHGEVRFACPNCGEPAEPGATRCAACGAPLS
;
A
#
# COMPACT_ATOMS: atom_id res chain seq x y z
N MET A 1 31.42 -65.58 -37.59
CA MET A 1 31.15 -66.07 -36.22
C MET A 1 29.89 -65.35 -35.76
N CYS A 2 28.70 -65.94 -35.92
CA CYS A 2 28.03 -66.88 -34.98
C CYS A 2 27.94 -66.25 -33.58
N ALA A 3 26.82 -65.77 -33.04
CA ALA A 3 25.45 -66.31 -32.86
C ALA A 3 25.21 -66.47 -31.34
N HIS A 4 23.95 -66.26 -30.95
CA HIS A 4 23.28 -66.69 -29.71
C HIS A 4 23.51 -65.86 -28.42
N GLU A 5 22.53 -65.58 -27.57
CA GLU A 5 21.06 -65.74 -27.60
C GLU A 5 20.49 -65.18 -26.27
N ARG A 6 19.28 -64.57 -26.29
CA ARG A 6 18.15 -64.61 -25.31
C ARG A 6 18.42 -64.40 -23.78
N GLU A 7 17.54 -63.87 -22.93
CA GLU A 7 16.13 -63.46 -22.96
C GLU A 7 15.72 -62.97 -21.53
N ARG A 8 14.63 -62.17 -21.46
CA ARG A 8 13.58 -62.02 -20.40
C ARG A 8 13.65 -60.91 -19.34
N GLY A 9 12.50 -60.24 -19.26
CA GLY A 9 11.92 -59.65 -18.05
C GLY A 9 11.84 -58.12 -18.13
N GLY A 10 10.70 -57.45 -18.17
CA GLY A 10 9.30 -57.84 -18.16
C GLY A 10 8.50 -56.57 -18.47
N GLY A 11 7.45 -56.69 -19.26
CA GLY A 11 6.64 -55.55 -19.70
C GLY A 11 5.87 -54.91 -18.55
N ALA A 12 6.14 -53.63 -18.28
CA ALA A 12 5.17 -52.75 -17.65
C ALA A 12 4.48 -51.97 -18.77
N ARG A 13 3.28 -52.42 -19.16
CA ARG A 13 2.38 -51.64 -19.98
C ARG A 13 2.09 -50.35 -19.22
N LEU A 14 2.72 -49.25 -19.63
CA LEU A 14 2.22 -47.91 -19.34
C LEU A 14 0.79 -47.88 -19.85
N ARG A 15 -0.18 -47.94 -18.93
CA ARG A 15 -1.57 -47.72 -19.26
C ARG A 15 -1.65 -46.30 -19.77
N GLU A 16 -1.74 -46.17 -21.09
CA GLU A 16 -2.00 -44.92 -21.77
C GLU A 16 -3.27 -44.34 -21.13
N ARG A 17 -3.10 -43.19 -20.46
CA ARG A 17 -4.23 -42.43 -19.94
C ARG A 17 -5.12 -42.09 -21.13
N PRO A 18 -6.44 -42.33 -21.07
CA PRO A 18 -7.32 -41.95 -22.16
C PRO A 18 -7.14 -40.44 -22.42
N ARG A 19 -6.81 -40.10 -23.67
CA ARG A 19 -6.84 -38.71 -24.12
C ARG A 19 -8.28 -38.22 -23.90
N PRO A 20 -8.51 -37.10 -23.20
CA PRO A 20 -9.86 -36.60 -23.05
C PRO A 20 -10.40 -36.30 -24.44
N ASP A 21 -11.55 -36.92 -24.73
CA ASP A 21 -12.32 -36.67 -25.94
C ASP A 21 -12.61 -35.18 -26.01
N ARG A 22 -12.18 -34.53 -27.10
CA ARG A 22 -12.45 -33.12 -27.37
C ARG A 22 -13.83 -33.01 -28.01
N SER A 23 -14.86 -33.40 -27.27
CA SER A 23 -16.22 -32.98 -27.57
C SER A 23 -16.45 -31.65 -26.85
N ILE A 24 -16.34 -30.56 -27.61
CA ILE A 24 -16.71 -29.21 -27.17
C ILE A 24 -18.23 -29.12 -27.26
N ASP A 25 -18.91 -29.04 -26.11
CA ASP A 25 -20.29 -28.56 -26.03
C ASP A 25 -20.35 -27.07 -26.40
N PRO A 26 -21.37 -26.60 -27.14
CA PRO A 26 -21.43 -25.22 -27.65
C PRO A 26 -21.63 -24.13 -26.59
N GLU A 27 -21.72 -24.45 -25.28
CA GLU A 27 -21.97 -23.47 -24.21
C GLU A 27 -20.93 -23.44 -23.07
N GLY A 28 -19.80 -24.16 -23.18
CA GLY A 28 -18.61 -23.93 -22.33
C GLY A 28 -18.79 -24.10 -20.81
N LEU A 29 -19.84 -24.76 -20.35
CA LEU A 29 -20.14 -24.95 -18.91
C LEU A 29 -19.87 -26.38 -18.47
N PHE A 30 -18.69 -26.58 -17.88
CA PHE A 30 -18.33 -27.82 -17.20
C PHE A 30 -19.21 -28.00 -15.95
N THR A 31 -20.22 -28.86 -16.02
CA THR A 31 -21.10 -29.19 -14.88
C THR A 31 -20.72 -30.55 -14.31
N TRP A 32 -20.07 -30.55 -13.14
CA TRP A 32 -19.95 -31.75 -12.31
C TRP A 32 -21.26 -31.96 -11.53
N PRO A 33 -21.93 -33.11 -11.63
CA PRO A 33 -23.09 -33.41 -10.80
C PRO A 33 -22.62 -33.78 -9.39
N GLY A 34 -22.83 -32.89 -8.42
CA GLY A 34 -22.71 -33.24 -6.99
C GLY A 34 -22.04 -32.22 -6.08
N THR A 35 -21.28 -31.26 -6.60
CA THR A 35 -20.71 -30.19 -5.78
C THR A 35 -21.63 -28.97 -5.83
N ARG A 36 -22.55 -28.86 -4.87
CA ARG A 36 -23.02 -27.55 -4.43
C ARG A 36 -21.75 -26.77 -4.08
N ARG A 37 -21.34 -25.82 -4.93
CA ARG A 37 -20.40 -24.78 -4.52
C ARG A 37 -21.12 -23.94 -3.47
N THR A 38 -21.17 -24.42 -2.24
CA THR A 38 -21.26 -23.52 -1.10
C THR A 38 -20.00 -22.69 -1.18
N ARG A 39 -20.16 -21.46 -1.67
CA ARG A 39 -19.18 -20.40 -1.46
C ARG A 39 -19.09 -20.30 0.06
N VAL A 40 -18.09 -20.94 0.64
CA VAL A 40 -17.76 -20.70 2.04
C VAL A 40 -17.33 -19.23 2.02
N GLU A 41 -18.22 -18.34 2.46
CA GLU A 41 -17.80 -17.02 2.90
C GLU A 41 -16.79 -17.30 3.99
N GLU A 42 -15.50 -17.25 3.66
CA GLU A 42 -14.44 -17.32 4.64
C GLU A 42 -14.65 -16.13 5.57
N GLU A 43 -15.30 -16.36 6.70
CA GLU A 43 -15.50 -15.37 7.74
C GLU A 43 -14.12 -14.84 8.12
N ARG A 44 -13.82 -13.64 7.64
CA ARG A 44 -12.56 -12.96 7.95
C ARG A 44 -12.71 -12.36 9.33
N PHE A 45 -11.70 -12.52 10.17
CA PHE A 45 -11.64 -11.92 11.50
C PHE A 45 -10.74 -10.70 11.47
N CYS A 46 -11.02 -9.72 12.33
CA CYS A 46 -10.21 -8.51 12.38
C CYS A 46 -8.76 -8.83 12.76
N ALA A 47 -7.81 -8.20 12.06
CA ALA A 47 -6.38 -8.39 12.34
C ALA A 47 -5.96 -7.86 13.72
N THR A 48 -6.67 -6.85 14.24
CA THR A 48 -6.45 -6.30 15.59
C THR A 48 -7.21 -7.08 16.66
N HIS A 49 -8.40 -7.58 16.33
CA HIS A 49 -9.31 -8.27 17.26
C HIS A 49 -9.76 -9.61 16.64
N PRO A 50 -8.97 -10.69 16.79
CA PRO A 50 -9.26 -11.97 16.14
C PRO A 50 -10.57 -12.63 16.58
N GLU A 51 -11.14 -12.18 17.69
CA GLU A 51 -12.45 -12.63 18.19
C GLU A 51 -13.64 -11.99 17.47
N ARG A 52 -13.40 -11.01 16.60
CA ARG A 52 -14.47 -10.22 15.96
C ARG A 52 -14.49 -10.42 14.47
N PRO A 53 -15.69 -10.56 13.85
CA PRO A 53 -15.80 -10.62 12.42
C PRO A 53 -15.37 -9.28 11.80
N ALA A 54 -14.68 -9.36 10.66
CA ALA A 54 -14.32 -8.21 9.87
C ALA A 54 -15.49 -7.80 8.97
N VAL A 55 -15.74 -6.50 8.91
CA VAL A 55 -16.78 -5.88 8.06
C VAL A 55 -16.16 -5.18 6.86
N SER A 56 -14.88 -4.80 6.96
CA SER A 56 -14.13 -4.09 5.93
C SER A 56 -12.66 -4.51 5.93
N THR A 57 -11.88 -3.96 5.00
CA THR A 57 -10.41 -4.13 4.93
C THR A 57 -9.75 -2.76 5.02
N CYS A 58 -8.58 -2.70 5.67
CA CYS A 58 -7.86 -1.47 5.87
C CYS A 58 -7.49 -0.84 4.52
N ALA A 59 -7.85 0.42 4.30
CA ALA A 59 -7.54 1.12 3.06
C ALA A 59 -6.03 1.23 2.76
N ILE A 60 -5.19 1.14 3.80
CA ILE A 60 -3.73 1.29 3.68
C ILE A 60 -3.02 -0.05 3.47
N CYS A 61 -3.27 -1.06 4.32
CA CYS A 61 -2.54 -2.34 4.28
C CYS A 61 -3.38 -3.55 3.84
N GLY A 62 -4.69 -3.39 3.67
CA GLY A 62 -5.60 -4.49 3.32
C GLY A 62 -5.97 -5.42 4.48
N ASP A 63 -5.45 -5.20 5.68
CA ASP A 63 -5.78 -6.02 6.86
C ASP A 63 -7.27 -5.98 7.19
N ALA A 64 -7.83 -7.09 7.66
CA ALA A 64 -9.25 -7.18 7.99
C ALA A 64 -9.63 -6.30 9.20
N VAL A 65 -10.72 -5.54 9.10
CA VAL A 65 -11.15 -4.50 10.06
C VAL A 65 -12.57 -4.83 10.55
N CYS A 66 -12.78 -4.85 11.88
CA CYS A 66 -14.12 -4.96 12.47
C CYS A 66 -14.79 -3.60 12.61
N GLU A 67 -16.11 -3.60 12.81
CA GLU A 67 -16.93 -2.40 12.99
C GLU A 67 -16.38 -1.45 14.08
N GLN A 68 -15.94 -1.99 15.22
CA GLN A 68 -15.36 -1.16 16.29
C GLN A 68 -14.08 -0.44 15.84
N CYS A 69 -13.22 -1.07 15.04
CA CYS A 69 -12.01 -0.41 14.53
C CYS A 69 -12.36 0.72 13.56
N GLU A 70 -13.38 0.52 12.73
CA GLU A 70 -13.89 1.53 11.80
C GLU A 70 -14.49 2.74 12.55
N GLU A 71 -15.29 2.49 13.60
CA GLU A 71 -15.84 3.54 14.46
C GLU A 71 -14.72 4.35 15.15
N GLN A 72 -13.70 3.67 15.69
CA GLN A 72 -12.57 4.32 16.33
C GLN A 72 -11.74 5.18 15.37
N ALA A 73 -11.74 4.83 14.08
CA ALA A 73 -11.08 5.59 13.02
C ALA A 73 -12.00 6.66 12.38
N GLY A 74 -13.12 7.01 13.05
CA GLY A 74 -14.04 8.04 12.58
C GLY A 74 -14.88 7.62 11.36
N GLY A 75 -15.17 6.32 11.24
CA GLY A 75 -15.91 5.74 10.11
C GLY A 75 -15.04 5.38 8.91
N ASN A 76 -13.71 5.48 9.03
CA ASN A 76 -12.80 5.06 7.97
C ASN A 76 -12.41 3.59 8.14
N PRO A 77 -12.28 2.82 7.05
CA PRO A 77 -11.87 1.43 7.13
C PRO A 77 -10.36 1.35 7.40
N LEU A 78 -9.95 1.56 8.66
CA LEU A 78 -8.56 1.55 9.10
C LEU A 78 -8.38 0.56 10.25
N CYS A 79 -7.33 -0.25 10.16
CA CYS A 79 -6.93 -1.12 11.26
C CYS A 79 -6.33 -0.32 12.42
N GLY A 80 -6.16 -0.93 13.59
CA GLY A 80 -5.59 -0.25 14.75
C GLY A 80 -4.20 0.37 14.53
N ARG A 81 -3.40 -0.17 13.59
CA ARG A 81 -2.08 0.40 13.22
C ARG A 81 -2.20 1.74 12.48
N HIS A 82 -3.30 1.93 11.74
CA HIS A 82 -3.52 3.10 10.90
C HIS A 82 -4.65 3.99 11.39
N ALA A 83 -5.27 3.70 12.54
CA ALA A 83 -6.42 4.44 13.06
C ALA A 83 -6.17 5.95 13.23
N SER A 84 -4.91 6.36 13.43
CA SER A 84 -4.52 7.76 13.57
C SER A 84 -4.21 8.47 12.24
N VAL A 85 -4.23 7.77 11.11
CA VAL A 85 -3.87 8.34 9.81
C VAL A 85 -5.10 9.02 9.20
N PRO A 86 -5.09 10.34 8.98
CA PRO A 86 -6.18 11.01 8.31
C PRO A 86 -6.36 10.47 6.89
N LEU A 87 -7.58 10.01 6.59
CA LEU A 87 -8.00 9.55 5.26
C LEU A 87 -9.03 10.51 4.71
N ILE A 88 -8.78 11.04 3.50
CA ILE A 88 -9.65 12.01 2.83
C ILE A 88 -9.91 11.46 1.42
N GLU A 89 -11.13 11.00 1.16
CA GLU A 89 -11.56 10.51 -0.16
C GLU A 89 -10.62 9.45 -0.76
N GLY A 90 -10.12 8.52 0.05
CA GLY A 90 -9.19 7.46 -0.38
C GLY A 90 -7.71 7.88 -0.38
N TRP A 91 -7.40 9.11 0.03
CA TRP A 91 -6.03 9.62 0.15
C TRP A 91 -5.59 9.68 1.62
N ALA A 92 -4.44 9.09 1.93
CA ALA A 92 -3.86 9.08 3.26
C ALA A 92 -2.85 10.22 3.45
N GLN A 93 -2.91 10.91 4.58
CA GLN A 93 -1.97 11.99 4.92
C GLN A 93 -0.62 11.45 5.39
N VAL A 94 0.45 11.73 4.63
CA VAL A 94 1.81 11.29 4.94
C VAL A 94 2.64 12.36 5.64
N TYR A 95 2.34 13.63 5.39
CA TYR A 95 3.02 14.76 6.02
C TYR A 95 2.09 15.97 6.13
N ALA A 96 2.33 16.83 7.10
CA ALA A 96 1.63 18.10 7.28
C ALA A 96 2.62 19.18 7.69
N THR A 97 2.52 20.35 7.08
CA THR A 97 3.35 21.53 7.35
C THR A 97 2.53 22.81 7.18
N SER A 98 2.98 23.93 7.72
CA SER A 98 2.41 25.26 7.42
C SER A 98 3.01 25.91 6.17
N ASP A 99 4.10 25.35 5.63
CA ASP A 99 4.83 25.89 4.48
C ASP A 99 4.39 25.22 3.17
N ASP A 100 3.74 25.99 2.30
CA ASP A 100 3.28 25.55 0.98
C ASP A 100 4.44 25.14 0.05
N VAL A 101 5.61 25.75 0.17
CA VAL A 101 6.80 25.42 -0.64
C VAL A 101 7.38 24.09 -0.19
N VAL A 102 7.51 23.87 1.12
CA VAL A 102 7.96 22.58 1.67
C VAL A 102 7.01 21.47 1.26
N ALA A 103 5.69 21.68 1.38
CA ALA A 103 4.70 20.68 0.98
C ALA A 103 4.81 20.31 -0.52
N GLN A 104 4.99 21.31 -1.39
CA GLN A 104 5.19 21.09 -2.82
C GLN A 104 6.47 20.31 -3.11
N LEU A 105 7.58 20.66 -2.44
CA LEU A 105 8.84 19.94 -2.59
C LEU A 105 8.71 18.47 -2.18
N ILE A 106 8.04 18.18 -1.07
CA ILE A 106 7.80 16.80 -0.61
C ILE A 106 6.97 16.03 -1.63
N ARG A 107 5.88 16.64 -2.16
CA ARG A 107 5.07 16.05 -3.23
C ARG A 107 5.93 15.70 -4.44
N ASP A 108 6.75 16.63 -4.92
CA ASP A 108 7.54 16.44 -6.12
C ASP A 108 8.61 15.36 -5.94
N ASN A 109 9.21 15.26 -4.74
CA ASN A 109 10.14 14.18 -4.41
C ASN A 109 9.45 12.81 -4.31
N LEU A 110 8.26 12.73 -3.71
CA LEU A 110 7.47 11.49 -3.68
C LEU A 110 7.13 11.03 -5.10
N ARG A 111 6.69 11.94 -5.97
CA ARG A 111 6.40 11.65 -7.39
C ARG A 111 7.65 11.22 -8.15
N ALA A 112 8.79 11.86 -7.91
CA ALA A 112 10.06 11.47 -8.50
C ALA A 112 10.50 10.06 -8.05
N ALA A 113 10.13 9.65 -6.84
CA ALA A 113 10.33 8.29 -6.31
C ALA A 113 9.27 7.28 -6.81
N GLY A 114 8.33 7.70 -7.66
CA GLY A 114 7.29 6.84 -8.22
C GLY A 114 6.06 6.65 -7.34
N VAL A 115 5.87 7.50 -6.32
CA VAL A 115 4.70 7.50 -5.44
C VAL A 115 3.80 8.67 -5.81
N ASP A 116 2.52 8.42 -6.12
CA ASP A 116 1.60 9.52 -6.41
C ASP A 116 1.33 10.32 -5.13
N ALA A 117 1.33 11.64 -5.28
CA ALA A 117 1.19 12.56 -4.17
C ALA A 117 0.47 13.82 -4.61
N GLN A 118 -0.34 14.39 -3.73
CA GLN A 118 -1.00 15.67 -3.93
C GLN A 118 -0.89 16.55 -2.69
N VAL A 119 -0.93 17.86 -2.90
CA VAL A 119 -0.96 18.84 -1.82
C VAL A 119 -2.38 19.32 -1.65
N PHE A 120 -2.91 19.21 -0.43
CA PHE A 120 -4.21 19.74 -0.05
C PHE A 120 -4.01 20.87 0.95
N SER A 121 -4.28 22.11 0.51
CA SER A 121 -4.22 23.30 1.36
C SER A 121 -5.63 23.70 1.75
N GLN A 122 -5.93 23.74 3.05
CA GLN A 122 -7.24 24.20 3.54
C GLN A 122 -7.45 25.70 3.39
N LYS A 123 -6.46 26.45 2.88
CA LYS A 123 -6.61 27.89 2.55
C LYS A 123 -7.70 28.13 1.50
N ASP A 124 -7.99 27.17 0.63
CA ASP A 124 -8.94 27.35 -0.49
C ASP A 124 -10.43 27.13 -0.15
N HIS A 125 -10.78 26.64 1.05
CA HIS A 125 -12.15 26.22 1.37
C HIS A 125 -12.91 27.08 2.39
N PHE A 126 -12.25 27.99 3.11
CA PHE A 126 -12.87 28.72 4.23
C PHE A 126 -12.93 30.23 3.99
N ALA A 127 -13.86 30.66 3.14
CA ALA A 127 -14.31 32.06 3.10
C ALA A 127 -15.29 32.43 4.23
N PHE A 128 -15.66 31.51 5.13
CA PHE A 128 -16.58 31.79 6.22
C PHE A 128 -16.25 31.01 7.51
N ALA A 129 -16.26 31.76 8.62
CA ALA A 129 -16.19 31.37 10.03
C ALA A 129 -14.80 31.26 10.69
N VAL A 130 -14.43 32.39 11.29
CA VAL A 130 -13.58 32.58 12.50
C VAL A 130 -12.10 32.26 12.33
N ASP A 131 -11.34 33.34 12.28
CA ASP A 131 -9.89 33.45 12.33
C ASP A 131 -9.30 32.75 13.58
N LEU A 132 -9.00 31.46 13.45
CA LEU A 132 -7.96 30.77 14.21
C LEU A 132 -6.72 30.80 13.31
N GLY A 133 -6.00 31.92 13.40
CA GLY A 133 -4.96 32.35 12.47
C GLY A 133 -3.88 31.32 12.16
N ASP A 134 -3.21 31.48 11.01
CA ASP A 134 -1.98 30.81 10.56
C ASP A 134 -1.88 29.25 10.69
N LEU A 135 -2.94 28.56 11.08
CA LEU A 135 -2.92 27.15 11.50
C LEU A 135 -3.72 26.23 10.56
N SER A 136 -3.95 26.61 9.31
CA SER A 136 -4.45 25.67 8.30
C SER A 136 -3.28 24.83 7.77
N PRO A 137 -3.06 23.58 8.25
CA PRO A 137 -1.96 22.76 7.75
C PRO A 137 -2.15 22.48 6.27
N VAL A 138 -1.08 22.66 5.51
CA VAL A 138 -0.90 22.15 4.16
C VAL A 138 -0.54 20.68 4.29
N ARG A 139 -1.39 19.81 3.73
CA ARG A 139 -1.25 18.37 3.83
C ARG A 139 -0.67 17.80 2.56
N VAL A 140 0.30 16.91 2.71
CA VAL A 140 0.75 16.05 1.62
C VAL A 140 0.03 14.72 1.76
N LEU A 141 -0.74 14.37 0.74
CA LEU A 141 -1.57 13.17 0.68
C LEU A 141 -1.06 12.24 -0.43
N VAL A 142 -1.24 10.94 -0.24
CA VAL A 142 -0.94 9.89 -1.24
C VAL A 142 -2.12 8.92 -1.31
N PRO A 143 -2.29 8.11 -2.39
CA PRO A 143 -3.27 7.04 -2.40
C PRO A 143 -3.07 6.13 -1.17
N ALA A 144 -4.17 5.70 -0.53
CA ALA A 144 -4.08 4.99 0.75
C ALA A 144 -3.16 3.76 0.68
N GLU A 145 -3.21 3.01 -0.43
CA GLU A 145 -2.38 1.84 -0.69
C GLU A 145 -0.87 2.16 -0.82
N GLU A 146 -0.51 3.40 -1.13
CA GLU A 146 0.88 3.85 -1.27
C GLU A 146 1.44 4.47 0.02
N TYR A 147 0.60 4.64 1.05
CA TYR A 147 0.95 5.30 2.30
C TYR A 147 2.24 4.76 2.94
N GLU A 148 2.39 3.44 3.05
CA GLU A 148 3.56 2.85 3.71
C GLU A 148 4.86 3.09 2.91
N ALA A 149 4.77 3.13 1.58
CA ALA A 149 5.90 3.46 0.72
C ALA A 149 6.30 4.93 0.87
N ALA A 150 5.32 5.83 0.82
CA ALA A 150 5.51 7.25 1.05
C ALA A 150 6.11 7.54 2.43
N GLN A 151 5.55 6.95 3.49
CA GLN A 151 5.96 7.19 4.87
C GLN A 151 7.42 6.77 5.10
N ARG A 152 7.89 5.73 4.41
CA ARG A 152 9.30 5.31 4.44
C ARG A 152 10.20 6.40 3.86
N ILE A 153 9.91 6.87 2.65
CA ILE A 153 10.68 7.92 1.95
C ILE A 153 10.74 9.19 2.81
N VAL A 154 9.59 9.63 3.33
CA VAL A 154 9.49 10.83 4.17
C VAL A 154 10.36 10.68 5.42
N ARG A 155 10.29 9.53 6.11
CA ARG A 155 11.05 9.27 7.34
C ARG A 155 12.56 9.22 7.12
N GLU A 156 13.00 8.66 6.00
CA GLU A 156 14.42 8.62 5.64
C GLU A 156 15.00 10.05 5.49
N HIS A 157 14.19 11.02 5.05
CA HIS A 157 14.58 12.41 4.84
C HIS A 157 14.19 13.34 6.00
N MET A 158 13.77 12.81 7.14
CA MET A 158 13.55 13.62 8.35
C MET A 158 14.88 13.96 9.03
N ASP A 159 15.03 15.21 9.44
CA ASP A 159 16.11 15.66 10.30
C ASP A 159 15.84 15.39 11.79
N LEU A 160 16.76 15.84 12.66
CA LEU A 160 16.67 15.65 14.11
C LEU A 160 15.54 16.47 14.76
N HIS A 161 15.05 17.50 14.07
CA HIS A 161 13.93 18.34 14.49
C HIS A 161 12.58 17.83 13.97
N GLY A 162 12.57 16.77 13.16
CA GLY A 162 11.37 16.19 12.57
C GLY A 162 10.89 16.92 11.32
N GLU A 163 11.72 17.80 10.74
CA GLU A 163 11.43 18.45 9.47
C GLU A 163 11.92 17.58 8.31
N VAL A 164 11.19 17.57 7.20
CA VAL A 164 11.54 16.75 6.03
C VAL A 164 12.34 17.61 5.05
N ARG A 165 13.57 17.19 4.75
CA ARG A 165 14.50 17.94 3.89
C ARG A 165 15.09 17.05 2.80
N PHE A 166 14.66 17.28 1.56
CA PHE A 166 15.17 16.60 0.37
C PHE A 166 16.36 17.30 -0.28
N ALA A 167 16.61 18.58 0.06
CA ALA A 167 17.67 19.38 -0.53
C ALA A 167 18.33 20.27 0.53
N CYS A 168 19.61 20.61 0.31
CA CYS A 168 20.35 21.53 1.16
C CYS A 168 19.77 22.95 1.05
N PRO A 169 19.36 23.61 2.14
CA PRO A 169 18.81 24.97 2.09
C PRO A 169 19.85 26.01 1.67
N ASN A 170 21.15 25.71 1.78
CA ASN A 170 22.21 26.64 1.45
C ASN A 170 22.63 26.61 -0.03
N CYS A 171 22.58 25.45 -0.69
CA CYS A 171 23.09 25.29 -2.05
C CYS A 171 22.13 24.61 -3.03
N GLY A 172 21.01 24.05 -2.55
CA GLY A 172 20.00 23.39 -3.38
C GLY A 172 20.33 21.97 -3.82
N GLU A 173 21.54 21.47 -3.53
CA GLU A 173 21.92 20.10 -3.87
C GLU A 173 21.10 19.06 -3.08
N PRO A 174 20.77 17.91 -3.68
CA PRO A 174 20.07 16.82 -2.99
C PRO A 174 20.77 16.45 -1.69
N ALA A 175 20.00 16.35 -0.61
CA ALA A 175 20.50 15.93 0.69
C ALA A 175 20.43 14.40 0.79
N GLU A 176 21.51 13.76 1.25
CA GLU A 176 21.44 12.35 1.59
C GLU A 176 20.52 12.15 2.81
N PRO A 177 19.67 11.10 2.81
CA PRO A 177 18.80 10.79 3.93
C PRO A 177 19.58 10.66 5.25
N GLY A 178 19.15 11.37 6.29
CA GLY A 178 19.80 11.37 7.61
C GLY A 178 21.17 12.05 7.70
N ALA A 179 21.64 12.73 6.64
CA ALA A 179 22.90 13.46 6.68
C ALA A 179 22.83 14.70 7.57
N THR A 180 23.84 14.92 8.42
CA THR A 180 23.94 16.13 9.27
C THR A 180 24.65 17.30 8.59
N ARG A 181 25.32 17.05 7.45
CA ARG A 181 26.03 18.05 6.64
C ARG A 181 25.85 17.76 5.16
N CYS A 182 25.74 18.82 4.36
CA CYS A 182 25.68 18.71 2.90
C CYS A 182 27.03 18.24 2.33
N ALA A 183 27.00 17.20 1.49
CA ALA A 183 28.20 16.67 0.83
C ALA A 183 28.82 17.67 -0.17
N ALA A 184 28.03 18.58 -0.75
CA ALA A 184 28.49 19.53 -1.76
C ALA A 184 29.08 20.81 -1.15
N CYS A 185 28.41 21.42 -0.17
CA CYS A 185 28.84 22.73 0.38
C CYS A 185 29.29 22.68 1.85
N GLY A 186 29.15 21.54 2.54
CA GLY A 186 29.55 21.38 3.95
C GLY A 186 28.63 22.08 4.97
N ALA A 187 27.58 22.77 4.51
CA ALA A 187 26.60 23.42 5.39
C ALA A 187 25.90 22.39 6.29
N PRO A 188 25.59 22.72 7.56
CA PRO A 188 24.79 21.86 8.41
C PRO A 188 23.37 21.69 7.84
N LEU A 189 22.83 20.48 7.90
CA LEU A 189 21.47 20.15 7.47
C LEU A 189 20.49 20.06 8.66
N SER A 190 20.89 20.63 9.81
CA SER A 190 20.21 20.55 11.12
C SER A 190 18.76 20.95 11.09
#